data_AF-A0A2G9LTH2-F1
#
_entry.id   AF-A0A2G9LTH2-F1
#
_cell.length_a   1.000
_cell.length_b   1.000
_cell.length_c   1.000
_cell.angle_alpha   90.00
_cell.angle_beta   90.00
_cell.angle_gamma   90.00
#
_symmetry.space_group_name_H-M   'P 1'
#
loop_
_entity.id
_entity.type
_entity.pdbx_description
1 polymer ?
#
loop_
_entity_poly.entity_id
_entity_poly.type
_entity_poly.pdbx_seq_one_letter_code
_entity_poly.pdbx_strand_id
1 'polypeptide(L)' 'VGDDKDYYEKNYGYELRDTAREGGGFVDYWWIKPDEIEPTLKTLYVVPARIGTQQYLVAAGAYRS' A
#
# COMPACT_ATOMS: atom_id res chain seq x y z
N VAL A 1 2.53 5.10 -7.96
CA VAL A 1 1.71 5.19 -6.73
C VAL A 1 1.19 6.61 -6.67
N GLY A 2 -0.10 6.77 -7.00
CA GLY A 2 -0.74 8.03 -7.36
C GLY A 2 -2.05 8.23 -6.62
N ASP A 3 -3.10 8.66 -7.31
CA ASP A 3 -4.43 8.88 -6.74
C ASP A 3 -5.26 7.59 -6.60
N ASP A 4 -4.57 6.47 -6.41
CA ASP A 4 -5.16 5.15 -6.29
C ASP A 4 -6.09 5.12 -5.06
N LYS A 5 -7.38 4.89 -5.30
CA LYS A 5 -8.42 4.85 -4.27
C LYS A 5 -8.81 3.43 -3.91
N ASP A 6 -9.03 3.20 -2.63
CA ASP A 6 -9.54 1.92 -2.13
C ASP A 6 -11.07 1.84 -2.29
N TYR A 7 -11.67 0.75 -1.84
CA TYR A 7 -13.11 0.52 -1.95
C TYR A 7 -13.98 1.64 -1.32
N TYR A 8 -13.47 2.36 -0.33
CA TYR A 8 -14.16 3.44 0.39
C TYR A 8 -13.63 4.82 -0.01
N GLU A 9 -13.08 4.95 -1.22
CA GLU A 9 -12.55 6.19 -1.80
C GLU A 9 -11.33 6.79 -1.08
N LYS A 10 -10.71 6.04 -0.15
CA LYS A 10 -9.48 6.46 0.51
C LYS A 10 -8.32 6.40 -0.48
N ASN A 11 -7.55 7.48 -0.59
CA ASN A 11 -6.39 7.56 -1.48
C ASN A 11 -5.17 6.84 -0.90
N TYR A 12 -5.15 5.51 -0.97
CA TYR A 12 -4.08 4.69 -0.43
C TYR A 12 -2.76 4.86 -1.20
N GLY A 13 -2.82 5.28 -2.46
CA GLY A 13 -1.63 5.53 -3.26
C GLY A 13 -0.77 6.68 -2.69
N TYR A 14 -1.39 7.81 -2.34
CA TYR A 14 -0.65 8.89 -1.70
C TYR A 14 -0.13 8.52 -0.31
N GLU A 15 -0.89 7.78 0.49
CA GLU A 15 -0.40 7.30 1.78
C GLU A 15 0.81 6.39 1.65
N LEU A 16 0.77 5.39 0.76
CA LEU A 16 1.92 4.53 0.50
C LEU A 16 3.17 5.33 0.11
N ARG A 17 3.01 6.35 -0.74
CA ARG A 17 4.10 7.22 -1.17
C ARG A 17 4.66 8.04 -0.02
N ASP A 18 3.79 8.69 0.74
CA ASP A 18 4.20 9.65 1.78
C ASP A 18 4.80 8.92 2.98
N THR A 19 4.19 7.81 3.42
CA THR A 19 4.75 6.93 4.45
C THR A 19 6.12 6.37 4.07
N ALA A 20 6.32 5.98 2.80
CA ALA A 20 7.64 5.51 2.37
C ALA A 20 8.69 6.64 2.35
N ARG A 21 8.30 7.86 1.97
CA ARG A 21 9.22 9.03 1.98
C ARG A 21 9.67 9.42 3.38
N GLU A 22 8.87 9.10 4.40
CA GLU A 22 9.18 9.32 5.81
C GLU A 22 10.11 8.24 6.41
N GLY A 23 10.58 7.28 5.60
CA GLY A 23 11.48 6.20 6.03
C GLY A 23 10.79 4.84 6.15
N GLY A 24 9.50 4.77 5.86
CA GLY A 24 8.70 3.56 5.85
C GLY A 24 7.78 3.41 7.06
N GLY A 25 6.74 2.60 6.90
CA GLY A 25 5.67 2.51 7.89
C GLY A 25 4.50 1.66 7.43
N PHE A 26 3.47 1.59 8.27
CA PHE A 26 2.25 0.84 8.01
C PHE A 26 1.20 1.70 7.31
N VAL A 27 0.52 1.11 6.32
CA VAL A 27 -0.64 1.69 5.64
C VAL A 27 -1.75 0.64 5.60
N ASP A 28 -2.94 1.04 6.03
CA ASP A 28 -4.15 0.22 5.97
C ASP A 28 -5.01 0.67 4.77
N TYR A 29 -5.46 -0.26 3.93
CA TYR A 29 -6.45 0.04 2.89
C TYR A 29 -7.31 -1.17 2.54
N TRP A 30 -8.48 -0.94 1.96
CA TRP A 30 -9.41 -2.00 1.59
C TRP A 30 -9.12 -2.54 0.19
N TRP A 31 -8.94 -3.85 0.07
CA TRP A 31 -8.67 -4.50 -1.21
C TRP A 31 -9.26 -5.90 -1.28
N ILE A 32 -9.58 -6.34 -2.49
CA ILE A 32 -10.11 -7.67 -2.74
C ILE A 32 -8.96 -8.69 -2.60
N LYS A 33 -9.17 -9.82 -1.90
CA LYS A 33 -8.18 -10.90 -1.89
C LYS A 33 -8.15 -11.59 -3.25
N PRO A 34 -7.03 -12.21 -3.66
CA PRO A 34 -7.04 -13.11 -4.81
C PRO A 34 -8.19 -14.12 -4.67
N ASP A 35 -8.93 -14.33 -5.76
CA ASP A 35 -10.05 -15.28 -5.86
C ASP A 35 -11.29 -14.98 -4.98
N GLU A 36 -11.36 -13.82 -4.32
CA GLU A 36 -12.55 -13.35 -3.60
C GLU A 36 -13.24 -12.19 -4.35
N ILE A 37 -14.45 -11.81 -3.93
CA ILE A 37 -15.21 -10.68 -4.49
C ILE A 37 -15.45 -9.55 -3.48
N GLU A 38 -15.38 -9.85 -2.18
CA GLU A 38 -15.62 -8.87 -1.12
C GLU A 38 -14.30 -8.19 -0.70
N PRO A 39 -14.31 -6.87 -0.46
CA PRO A 39 -13.13 -6.16 0.01
C PRO A 39 -12.79 -6.57 1.46
N THR A 40 -11.52 -6.81 1.72
CA THR A 40 -10.99 -7.08 3.06
C THR A 40 -9.97 -6.00 3.43
N LEU A 41 -9.93 -5.60 4.70
CA LEU A 41 -8.91 -4.68 5.21
C LEU A 41 -7.53 -5.32 5.08
N LYS A 42 -6.63 -4.66 4.37
CA LYS A 42 -5.23 -5.08 4.19
C LYS A 42 -4.31 -4.10 4.92
N THR A 43 -3.41 -4.62 5.73
CA THR A 43 -2.33 -3.86 6.39
C THR A 43 -1.02 -4.15 5.68
N LEU A 44 -0.33 -3.13 5.20
CA LEU A 44 0.95 -3.25 4.51
C LEU A 44 2.03 -2.44 5.23
N TYR A 45 3.24 -2.99 5.28
CA TYR A 45 4.44 -2.22 5.59
C TYR A 45 5.12 -1.82 4.28
N VAL A 46 5.34 -0.53 4.08
CA VAL A 46 5.98 0.05 2.88
C VAL A 46 7.30 0.71 3.25
N VAL A 47 8.31 0.53 2.40
CA VAL A 47 9.63 1.17 2.53
C VAL A 47 10.12 1.73 1.20
N PRO A 48 10.92 2.80 1.21
CA PRO A 48 11.64 3.23 0.03
C PRO A 48 12.77 2.24 -0.25
N ALA A 49 12.97 1.88 -1.52
CA ALA A 49 14.06 1.03 -1.96
C ALA A 49 14.76 1.65 -3.16
N ARG A 50 16.05 1.33 -3.34
CA ARG A 50 16.84 1.81 -4.48
C ARG A 50 17.55 0.64 -5.14
N ILE A 51 17.39 0.50 -6.46
CA ILE A 51 18.11 -0.46 -7.29
C ILE A 51 18.84 0.36 -8.37
N GLY A 52 20.17 0.43 -8.28
CA GLY A 52 20.97 1.33 -9.12
C GLY A 52 20.62 2.80 -8.86
N THR A 53 20.28 3.54 -9.92
CA THR A 53 19.83 4.95 -9.83
C THR A 53 18.32 5.08 -9.65
N GLN A 54 17.57 3.99 -9.77
CA GLN A 54 16.11 4.01 -9.72
C GLN A 54 15.58 3.83 -8.30
N GLN A 55 14.62 4.67 -7.93
CA GLN A 55 13.86 4.55 -6.68
C GLN A 55 12.57 3.75 -6.90
N TYR A 56 12.24 2.94 -5.91
CA TYR A 56 11.06 2.09 -5.84
C TYR A 56 10.41 2.22 -4.47
N LEU A 57 9.14 1.85 -4.40
CA LEU A 57 8.47 1.52 -3.15
C LEU A 57 8.32 0.00 -3.09
N VAL A 58 8.78 -0.60 -2.00
CA VAL A 58 8.60 -2.04 -1.74
C VAL A 58 7.63 -2.15 -0.59
N ALA A 59 6.56 -2.92 -0.80
CA ALA A 59 5.54 -3.16 0.22
C ALA A 59 5.23 -4.64 0.34
N ALA A 60 4.99 -5.08 1.57
CA ALA A 60 4.44 -6.39 1.87
C ALA A 60 3.33 -6.22 2.90
N GLY A 61 2.30 -7.07 2.84
CA GLY A 61 1.20 -6.95 3.78
C GLY A 61 0.28 -8.15 3.78
N ALA A 62 -0.63 -8.14 4.74
CA ALA A 62 -1.57 -9.21 5.01
C ALA A 62 -2.99 -8.67 5.03
N TYR A 63 -3.92 -9.49 4.58
CA TYR A 63 -5.34 -9.25 4.80
C TYR A 63 -5.70 -9.64 6.23
N ARG A 64 -6.52 -8.83 6.89
CA ARG A 64 -7.05 -9.18 8.21
C ARG A 64 -8.13 -10.27 8.06
N SER A 65 -8.17 -11.18 9.02
CA SER A 65 -9.16 -12.27 9.13
C SER A 65 -10.51 -11.77 9.61
#